data_AF-A0A081K7C1-F1
#
_entry.id   AF-A0A081K7C1-F1
#
_cell.length_a   1.000
_cell.length_b   1.000
_cell.length_c   1.000
_cell.angle_alpha   90.00
_cell.angle_beta   90.00
_cell.angle_gamma   90.00
#
_symmetry.space_group_name_H-M   'P 1'
#
loop_
_entity.id
_entity.type
_entity.pdbx_description
1 polymer ?
#
loop_
_entity_poly.entity_id
_entity_poly.type
_entity_poly.pdbx_seq_one_letter_code
_entity_poly.pdbx_strand_id
1 'polypeptide(L)'
;MKKQALLILLATLPLFVVTDSAAADSNKPTTTAMLSNKEGMKVIATEESDSFARQITANIPNQNRKQILENYINSLLKANAIYSLGNSNKEPRLIYQVHASREGVIIATRSEQDKYGVQIGNKGLPVYGINYELESDCSWQEQLCWVFYPSPSQQKERWLEISYAPHAIGELMEGVSLLIRSLQK
;
A
#
# COMPACT_ATOMS: atom_id res chain seq x y z
N MET A 1 -54.72 15.19 -8.92
CA MET A 1 -54.65 16.64 -8.69
C MET A 1 -54.28 16.91 -7.24
N LYS A 2 -53.04 17.33 -6.96
CA LYS A 2 -52.67 18.35 -5.94
C LYS A 2 -51.16 18.59 -6.01
N LYS A 3 -50.84 19.84 -6.31
CA LYS A 3 -49.50 20.44 -6.43
C LYS A 3 -48.95 20.77 -5.03
N GLN A 4 -47.69 21.24 -5.01
CA GLN A 4 -46.98 22.04 -3.99
C GLN A 4 -45.92 21.26 -3.21
N ALA A 5 -44.74 21.78 -2.91
CA ALA A 5 -44.07 23.02 -3.32
C ALA A 5 -42.56 22.87 -3.09
N LEU A 6 -41.84 23.59 -3.94
CA LEU A 6 -40.41 23.89 -3.95
C LEU A 6 -40.00 24.67 -2.69
N LEU A 7 -38.86 24.34 -2.07
CA LEU A 7 -38.16 25.25 -1.17
C LEU A 7 -36.65 25.06 -1.32
N ILE A 8 -36.05 26.03 -1.99
CA ILE A 8 -34.62 26.22 -2.21
C ILE A 8 -34.10 27.00 -0.99
N LEU A 9 -33.06 26.52 -0.34
CA LEU A 9 -32.28 27.29 0.63
C LEU A 9 -30.86 27.47 0.09
N LEU A 10 -30.63 28.65 -0.50
CA LEU A 10 -29.29 29.20 -0.71
C LEU A 10 -28.73 29.62 0.65
N ALA A 11 -27.58 29.08 1.03
CA ALA A 11 -26.76 29.60 2.11
C ALA A 11 -25.47 30.20 1.52
N THR A 12 -25.31 31.48 1.79
CA THR A 12 -24.29 32.43 1.32
C THR A 12 -22.94 32.22 1.99
N LEU A 13 -21.87 32.35 1.19
CA LEU A 13 -20.46 32.46 1.62
C LEU A 13 -20.19 33.69 2.51
N PRO A 14 -19.10 33.65 3.31
CA PRO A 14 -18.24 34.79 3.50
C PRO A 14 -16.87 34.58 2.81
N LEU A 15 -16.51 35.55 1.97
CA LEU A 15 -15.15 35.81 1.51
C LEU A 15 -14.24 36.11 2.72
N PHE A 16 -13.09 35.46 2.80
CA PHE A 16 -11.93 36.00 3.52
C PHE A 16 -10.82 36.29 2.51
N VAL A 17 -10.56 37.58 2.35
CA VAL A 17 -9.39 38.16 1.68
C VAL A 17 -8.38 38.47 2.79
N VAL A 18 -7.17 37.94 2.72
CA VAL A 18 -5.99 38.54 3.36
C VAL A 18 -4.83 38.49 2.37
N THR A 19 -4.22 39.66 2.25
CA THR A 19 -3.19 40.12 1.30
C THR A 19 -1.76 39.85 1.75
N ASP A 20 -0.90 39.72 0.73
CA ASP A 20 0.53 40.07 0.62
C ASP A 20 1.46 40.10 1.84
N SER A 21 2.57 39.37 1.71
CA SER A 21 3.89 39.91 2.07
C SER A 21 5.02 39.30 1.24
N ALA A 22 5.60 40.20 0.43
CA ALA A 22 7.02 40.43 0.19
C ALA A 22 7.88 39.36 -0.53
N ALA A 23 8.37 39.81 -1.68
CA ALA A 23 9.47 39.29 -2.49
C ALA A 23 10.86 39.49 -1.85
N ALA A 24 11.88 39.07 -2.63
CA ALA A 24 13.33 39.27 -2.49
C ALA A 24 14.05 38.16 -1.68
N ASP A 25 15.20 37.63 -2.05
CA ASP A 25 16.08 37.76 -3.21
C ASP A 25 17.14 36.65 -3.08
N SER A 26 17.74 36.28 -4.20
CA SER A 26 19.01 35.59 -4.31
C SER A 26 20.05 36.18 -3.35
N ASN A 27 20.75 35.35 -2.56
CA ASN A 27 22.22 35.35 -2.55
C ASN A 27 22.81 34.20 -1.73
N LYS A 28 23.57 33.40 -2.46
CA LYS A 28 24.60 32.47 -2.01
C LYS A 28 25.67 33.21 -1.19
N PRO A 29 26.14 32.62 -0.08
CA PRO A 29 27.55 32.74 0.26
C PRO A 29 28.19 31.36 0.28
N THR A 30 29.03 31.15 -0.73
CA THR A 30 30.14 30.20 -0.71
C THR A 30 31.01 30.51 0.51
N THR A 31 31.06 29.60 1.48
CA THR A 31 32.15 29.58 2.48
C THR A 31 32.86 28.24 2.36
N THR A 32 33.96 28.26 1.62
CA THR A 32 34.97 27.20 1.62
C THR A 32 35.87 27.39 2.83
N ALA A 33 36.18 26.26 3.48
CA ALA A 33 37.26 26.01 4.43
C ALA A 33 37.07 26.48 5.88
N MET A 34 36.77 25.53 6.76
CA MET A 34 37.73 25.15 7.79
C MET A 34 37.75 23.62 7.94
N LEU A 35 38.93 23.04 7.67
CA LEU A 35 39.28 21.68 8.05
C LEU A 35 39.11 21.52 9.57
N SER A 36 38.25 20.61 10.00
CA SER A 36 38.39 19.95 11.30
C SER A 36 38.40 18.45 11.03
N ASN A 37 39.62 17.92 11.01
CA ASN A 37 39.94 16.51 10.90
C ASN A 37 39.36 15.78 12.13
N LYS A 38 38.15 15.24 11.98
CA LYS A 38 37.61 14.17 12.82
C LYS A 38 37.15 13.12 11.83
N GLU A 39 37.77 11.94 11.89
CA GLU A 39 37.35 10.74 11.15
C GLU A 39 35.92 10.36 11.58
N GLY A 40 34.96 11.11 11.05
CA GLY A 40 33.55 10.81 11.09
C GLY A 40 33.31 9.77 10.02
N MET A 41 33.05 8.55 10.46
CA MET A 41 32.46 7.48 9.67
C MET A 41 31.43 8.07 8.71
N LYS A 42 31.78 8.12 7.42
CA LYS A 42 30.86 8.49 6.36
C LYS A 42 29.81 7.40 6.35
N VAL A 43 28.68 7.64 7.01
CA VAL A 43 27.46 6.88 6.78
C VAL A 43 27.11 7.18 5.34
N ILE A 44 27.56 6.32 4.43
CA ILE A 44 26.93 6.15 3.14
C ILE A 44 25.49 5.84 3.52
N ALA A 45 24.56 6.75 3.24
CA ALA A 45 23.15 6.42 3.29
C ALA A 45 23.02 5.17 2.42
N THR A 46 22.82 4.02 3.06
CA THR A 46 22.55 2.77 2.38
C THR A 46 21.38 3.09 1.48
N GLU A 47 21.65 3.05 0.18
CA GLU A 47 20.60 3.11 -0.85
C GLU A 47 19.48 2.20 -0.36
N GLU A 48 18.29 2.79 -0.25
CA GLU A 48 16.99 2.14 -0.07
C GLU A 48 17.11 0.64 0.23
N SER A 49 17.17 0.29 1.52
CA SER A 49 17.28 -1.09 2.03
C SER A 49 16.59 -2.06 1.07
N ASP A 50 17.38 -2.83 0.30
CA ASP A 50 16.85 -3.76 -0.70
C ASP A 50 15.77 -4.61 -0.04
N SER A 51 14.53 -4.48 -0.51
CA SER A 51 13.40 -5.18 0.08
C SER A 51 13.70 -6.68 0.13
N PHE A 52 13.20 -7.36 1.15
CA PHE A 52 13.43 -8.80 1.26
C PHE A 52 12.83 -9.54 0.05
N ALA A 53 11.72 -9.04 -0.48
CA ALA A 53 11.15 -9.50 -1.74
C ALA A 53 12.15 -9.44 -2.92
N ARG A 54 12.91 -8.35 -3.06
CA ARG A 54 13.96 -8.22 -4.09
C ARG A 54 15.11 -9.19 -3.86
N GLN A 55 15.57 -9.32 -2.61
CA GLN A 55 16.64 -10.26 -2.25
C GLN A 55 16.29 -11.71 -2.59
N ILE A 56 15.05 -12.13 -2.32
CA ILE A 56 14.54 -13.45 -2.69
C ILE A 56 14.59 -13.64 -4.21
N THR A 57 14.14 -12.66 -4.98
CA THR A 57 14.03 -12.84 -6.44
C THR A 57 15.36 -12.77 -7.18
N ALA A 58 16.35 -12.06 -6.66
CA ALA A 58 17.67 -11.90 -7.27
C ALA A 58 18.42 -13.24 -7.43
N ASN A 59 18.27 -14.15 -6.46
CA ASN A 59 19.07 -15.36 -6.39
C ASN A 59 18.35 -16.64 -6.85
N ILE A 60 17.10 -16.51 -7.32
CA ILE A 60 16.21 -17.66 -7.52
C ILE A 60 15.89 -17.90 -9.01
N PRO A 61 16.07 -19.14 -9.50
CA PRO A 61 15.69 -19.54 -10.85
C PRO A 61 14.22 -19.26 -11.15
N ASN A 62 13.93 -18.89 -12.41
CA ASN A 62 12.60 -18.39 -12.80
C ASN A 62 11.45 -19.38 -12.53
N GLN A 63 11.71 -20.69 -12.59
CA GLN A 63 10.69 -21.75 -12.47
C GLN A 63 9.98 -21.80 -11.11
N ASN A 64 10.64 -21.39 -10.01
CA ASN A 64 10.06 -21.42 -8.66
C ASN A 64 9.72 -20.03 -8.11
N ARG A 65 10.08 -18.97 -8.84
CA ARG A 65 9.95 -17.58 -8.38
C ARG A 65 8.52 -17.22 -8.02
N LYS A 66 7.55 -17.65 -8.84
CA LYS A 66 6.12 -17.44 -8.59
C LYS A 66 5.69 -17.99 -7.23
N GLN A 67 5.96 -19.27 -6.97
CA GLN A 67 5.54 -19.95 -5.75
C GLN A 67 6.20 -19.36 -4.51
N ILE A 68 7.47 -18.97 -4.63
CA ILE A 68 8.21 -18.38 -3.52
C ILE A 68 7.66 -16.98 -3.19
N LEU A 69 7.38 -16.15 -4.19
CA LEU A 69 6.72 -14.85 -4.00
C LEU A 69 5.33 -15.02 -3.39
N GLU A 70 4.52 -15.95 -3.88
CA GLU A 70 3.20 -16.27 -3.31
C GLU A 70 3.31 -16.67 -1.84
N ASN A 71 4.24 -17.56 -1.48
CA ASN A 71 4.46 -17.97 -0.09
C ASN A 71 4.91 -16.80 0.79
N TYR A 72 5.79 -15.94 0.28
CA TYR A 72 6.29 -14.78 0.99
C TYR A 72 5.16 -13.77 1.28
N ILE A 73 4.38 -13.41 0.24
CA ILE A 73 3.21 -12.55 0.34
C ILE A 73 2.21 -13.11 1.36
N ASN A 74 1.89 -14.40 1.28
CA ASN A 74 0.96 -15.04 2.21
C ASN A 74 1.49 -15.09 3.65
N SER A 75 2.81 -15.15 3.83
CA SER A 75 3.43 -15.06 5.16
C SER A 75 3.26 -13.65 5.75
N LEU A 76 3.45 -12.60 4.94
CA LEU A 76 3.20 -11.21 5.36
C LEU A 76 1.72 -10.99 5.71
N LEU A 77 0.80 -11.44 4.85
CA LEU A 77 -0.64 -11.30 5.07
C LEU A 77 -1.08 -12.00 6.35
N LYS A 78 -0.57 -13.22 6.61
CA LYS A 78 -0.88 -13.97 7.82
C LYS A 78 -0.30 -13.33 9.07
N ALA A 79 0.95 -12.88 9.03
CA ALA A 79 1.62 -12.26 10.17
C ALA A 79 1.00 -10.93 10.59
N ASN A 80 0.39 -10.21 9.64
CA ASN A 80 -0.23 -8.90 9.87
C ASN A 80 -1.76 -8.94 9.74
N ALA A 81 -2.38 -10.09 10.00
CA ALA A 81 -3.83 -10.25 9.95
C ALA A 81 -4.55 -9.26 10.89
N ILE A 82 -5.81 -8.95 10.60
CA ILE A 82 -6.58 -7.94 11.34
C ILE A 82 -7.39 -8.65 12.42
N TYR A 83 -7.21 -8.25 13.68
CA TYR A 83 -7.89 -8.83 14.83
C TYR A 83 -8.99 -7.90 15.34
N SER A 84 -10.00 -8.48 16.00
CA SER A 84 -11.02 -7.68 16.70
C SER A 84 -10.40 -6.96 17.90
N LEU A 85 -10.74 -5.68 18.07
CA LEU A 85 -10.33 -4.87 19.22
C LEU A 85 -10.66 -5.59 20.54
N GLY A 86 -9.63 -5.81 21.37
CA GLY A 86 -9.75 -6.43 22.69
C GLY A 86 -9.52 -7.94 22.76
N ASN A 87 -9.18 -8.63 21.66
CA ASN A 87 -8.87 -10.07 21.69
C ASN A 87 -7.75 -10.46 20.70
N SER A 88 -6.52 -10.02 20.93
CA SER A 88 -5.35 -10.41 20.14
C SER A 88 -5.00 -11.92 20.23
N ASN A 89 -5.57 -12.64 21.21
CA ASN A 89 -5.34 -14.08 21.42
C ASN A 89 -6.45 -14.97 20.79
N LYS A 90 -7.39 -14.39 20.04
CA LYS A 90 -8.43 -15.13 19.30
C LYS A 90 -8.10 -15.17 17.82
N GLU A 91 -8.81 -16.04 17.08
CA GLU A 91 -8.78 -16.09 15.62
C GLU A 91 -8.90 -14.67 15.00
N PRO A 92 -8.12 -14.35 13.96
CA PRO A 92 -8.17 -13.05 13.30
C PRO A 92 -9.56 -12.80 12.70
N ARG A 93 -9.99 -11.54 12.75
CA ARG A 93 -11.25 -11.09 12.16
C ARG A 93 -11.18 -11.11 10.64
N LEU A 94 -10.05 -10.72 10.06
CA LEU A 94 -9.90 -10.60 8.61
C LEU A 94 -8.51 -11.09 8.20
N ILE A 95 -8.52 -12.09 7.30
CA ILE A 95 -7.34 -12.69 6.69
C ILE A 95 -7.45 -12.56 5.17
N TYR A 96 -6.35 -12.21 4.53
CA TYR A 96 -6.19 -12.33 3.09
C TYR A 96 -5.24 -13.47 2.73
N GLN A 97 -5.51 -14.10 1.59
CA GLN A 97 -4.62 -15.03 0.93
C GLN A 97 -4.54 -14.67 -0.55
N VAL A 98 -3.36 -14.86 -1.14
CA VAL A 98 -3.10 -14.61 -2.55
C VAL A 98 -2.70 -15.92 -3.21
N HIS A 99 -3.26 -16.18 -4.39
CA HIS A 99 -2.89 -17.30 -5.23
C HIS A 99 -2.67 -16.85 -6.68
N ALA A 100 -1.53 -17.23 -7.27
CA ALA A 100 -1.20 -16.93 -8.66
C ALA A 100 -1.50 -18.14 -9.57
N SER A 101 -2.55 -18.01 -10.38
CA SER A 101 -2.94 -19.02 -11.35
C SER A 101 -1.92 -19.15 -12.48
N ARG A 102 -1.98 -20.25 -13.23
CA ARG A 102 -1.14 -20.43 -14.44
C ARG A 102 -1.61 -19.57 -15.62
N GLU A 103 -2.82 -19.03 -15.56
CA GLU A 103 -3.45 -18.26 -16.63
C GLU A 103 -3.13 -16.76 -16.56
N GLY A 104 -2.20 -16.36 -15.69
CA GLY A 104 -1.85 -14.94 -15.49
C GLY A 104 -2.92 -14.17 -14.70
N VAL A 105 -3.57 -14.85 -13.75
CA VAL A 105 -4.52 -14.21 -12.83
C VAL A 105 -4.02 -14.38 -11.40
N ILE A 106 -4.00 -13.29 -10.63
CA ILE A 106 -3.81 -13.33 -9.18
C ILE A 106 -5.17 -13.29 -8.51
N ILE A 107 -5.49 -14.27 -7.68
CA ILE A 107 -6.73 -14.34 -6.92
C ILE A 107 -6.41 -13.95 -5.48
N ALA A 108 -7.00 -12.86 -5.00
CA ALA A 108 -7.00 -12.49 -3.60
C ALA A 108 -8.28 -13.01 -2.93
N THR A 109 -8.12 -13.92 -1.98
CA THR A 109 -9.19 -14.47 -1.15
C THR A 109 -9.24 -13.71 0.16
N ARG A 110 -10.39 -13.10 0.46
CA ARG A 110 -10.72 -12.40 1.69
C ARG A 110 -11.57 -13.31 2.56
N SER A 111 -11.13 -13.63 3.76
CA SER A 111 -11.91 -14.35 4.78
C SER A 111 -12.17 -13.41 5.95
N GLU A 112 -13.44 -13.03 6.15
CA GLU A 112 -13.86 -12.19 7.27
C GLU A 112 -14.77 -12.98 8.23
N GLN A 113 -14.35 -13.06 9.49
CA GLN A 113 -15.17 -13.53 10.59
C GLN A 113 -16.05 -12.39 11.10
N ASP A 114 -17.36 -12.56 11.03
CA ASP A 114 -18.33 -11.65 11.61
C ASP A 114 -19.23 -12.37 12.63
N LYS A 115 -20.31 -11.68 13.06
CA LYS A 115 -21.30 -12.21 14.00
C LYS A 115 -22.20 -13.31 13.43
N TYR A 116 -22.23 -13.49 12.11
CA TYR A 116 -23.05 -14.47 11.39
C TYR A 116 -22.23 -15.67 10.87
N GLY A 117 -20.91 -15.58 10.87
CA GLY A 117 -20.01 -16.67 10.49
C GLY A 117 -18.77 -16.17 9.75
N VAL A 118 -18.19 -17.06 8.94
CA VAL A 118 -17.08 -16.71 8.04
C VAL A 118 -17.66 -16.35 6.67
N GLN A 119 -17.36 -15.15 6.19
CA GLN A 119 -17.65 -14.70 4.84
C GLN A 119 -16.39 -14.78 3.99
N ILE A 120 -16.47 -15.47 2.84
CA ILE A 120 -15.36 -15.62 1.90
C ILE A 120 -15.68 -14.85 0.62
N GLY A 121 -14.77 -13.97 0.20
CA GLY A 121 -14.85 -13.23 -1.05
C GLY A 121 -13.57 -13.38 -1.86
N ASN A 122 -13.70 -13.54 -3.18
CA ASN A 122 -12.54 -13.65 -4.07
C ASN A 122 -12.51 -12.47 -5.03
N LYS A 123 -11.33 -11.89 -5.23
CA LYS A 123 -11.09 -10.83 -6.19
C LYS A 123 -9.91 -11.20 -7.09
N GLY A 124 -10.21 -11.41 -8.38
CA GLY A 124 -9.20 -11.72 -9.40
C GLY A 124 -8.61 -10.46 -10.00
N LEU A 125 -7.29 -10.49 -10.24
CA LEU A 125 -6.53 -9.51 -10.99
C LEU A 125 -5.92 -10.19 -12.21
N PRO A 126 -6.44 -9.96 -13.44
CA PRO A 126 -5.72 -10.35 -14.65
C PRO A 126 -4.44 -9.49 -14.75
N VAL A 127 -3.27 -10.12 -14.90
CA VAL A 127 -2.00 -9.37 -14.81
C VAL A 127 -1.51 -8.83 -16.15
N TYR A 128 -1.96 -9.36 -17.29
CA TYR A 128 -1.51 -8.89 -18.60
C TYR A 128 -1.98 -7.46 -18.90
N GLY A 129 -1.04 -6.59 -19.28
CA GLY A 129 -1.33 -5.18 -19.59
C GLY A 129 -1.56 -4.28 -18.37
N ILE A 130 -1.40 -4.81 -17.15
CA ILE A 130 -1.51 -4.05 -15.90
C ILE A 130 -0.14 -3.49 -15.50
N ASN A 131 -0.10 -2.26 -14.97
CA ASN A 131 1.11 -1.73 -14.37
C ASN A 131 1.44 -2.50 -13.08
N TYR A 132 2.67 -2.98 -12.95
CA TYR A 132 3.12 -3.71 -11.77
C TYR A 132 3.54 -2.79 -10.62
N GLU A 133 3.73 -1.49 -10.85
CA GLU A 133 3.97 -0.52 -9.79
C GLU A 133 2.67 -0.28 -9.03
N LEU A 134 2.57 -0.89 -7.85
CA LEU A 134 1.41 -0.77 -6.98
C LEU A 134 1.58 0.40 -6.03
N GLU A 135 0.45 0.92 -5.56
CA GLU A 135 0.42 1.92 -4.50
C GLU A 135 -0.10 1.30 -3.21
N SER A 136 0.35 1.83 -2.08
CA SER A 136 -0.12 1.46 -0.75
C SER A 136 -0.30 2.67 0.15
N ASP A 137 -1.08 2.52 1.20
CA ASP A 137 -1.32 3.56 2.21
C ASP A 137 -1.62 2.95 3.59
N CYS A 138 -1.50 3.77 4.63
CA CYS A 138 -1.79 3.40 6.02
C CYS A 138 -2.58 4.51 6.73
N SER A 139 -3.66 4.12 7.41
CA SER A 139 -4.42 5.02 8.29
C SER A 139 -4.22 4.62 9.73
N TRP A 140 -3.59 5.52 10.50
CA TRP A 140 -3.46 5.34 11.95
C TRP A 140 -4.83 5.42 12.64
N GLN A 141 -5.77 6.21 12.11
CA GLN A 141 -7.12 6.31 12.67
C GLN A 141 -7.90 5.01 12.49
N GLU A 142 -7.75 4.34 11.35
CA GLU A 142 -8.39 3.04 11.08
C GLU A 142 -7.63 1.86 11.68
N GLN A 143 -6.35 2.06 12.07
CA GLN A 143 -5.43 1.00 12.47
C GLN A 143 -5.24 -0.06 11.36
N LEU A 144 -5.21 0.39 10.11
CA LEU A 144 -5.10 -0.45 8.91
C LEU A 144 -4.07 0.10 7.92
N CYS A 145 -3.48 -0.80 7.16
CA CYS A 145 -2.74 -0.49 5.93
C CYS A 145 -3.32 -1.30 4.77
N TRP A 146 -3.21 -0.80 3.55
CA TRP A 146 -3.75 -1.47 2.37
C TRP A 146 -2.92 -1.25 1.11
N VAL A 147 -2.99 -2.22 0.21
CA VAL A 147 -2.50 -2.13 -1.18
C VAL A 147 -3.69 -1.82 -2.06
N PHE A 148 -3.56 -0.87 -2.97
CA PHE A 148 -4.62 -0.53 -3.91
C PHE A 148 -4.69 -1.53 -5.07
N TYR A 149 -5.90 -1.76 -5.56
CA TYR A 149 -6.12 -2.56 -6.77
C TYR A 149 -5.62 -1.76 -7.98
N PRO A 150 -4.75 -2.33 -8.84
CA PRO A 150 -4.22 -1.62 -10.00
C PRO A 150 -5.30 -1.52 -11.09
N SER A 151 -6.09 -0.46 -11.05
CA SER A 151 -7.14 -0.14 -12.01
C SER A 151 -6.86 1.18 -12.71
N PRO A 152 -7.18 1.32 -14.02
CA PRO A 152 -7.12 2.60 -14.71
C PRO A 152 -8.18 3.60 -14.24
N SER A 153 -9.13 3.18 -13.40
CA SER A 153 -10.14 4.05 -12.81
C SER A 153 -9.51 5.09 -11.89
N GLN A 154 -10.05 6.31 -11.89
CA GLN A 154 -9.66 7.36 -10.93
C GLN A 154 -10.00 7.00 -9.48
N GLN A 155 -10.91 6.05 -9.28
CA GLN A 155 -11.26 5.57 -7.95
C GLN A 155 -10.29 4.48 -7.50
N LYS A 156 -9.49 4.80 -6.48
CA LYS A 156 -8.58 3.86 -5.83
C LYS A 156 -9.39 2.93 -4.92
N GLU A 157 -9.41 1.65 -5.24
CA GLU A 157 -10.07 0.62 -4.46
C GLU A 157 -9.04 -0.15 -3.62
N ARG A 158 -9.32 -0.37 -2.33
CA ARG A 158 -8.47 -1.22 -1.48
C ARG A 158 -8.55 -2.68 -1.96
N TRP A 159 -7.41 -3.34 -2.09
CA TRP A 159 -7.35 -4.71 -2.57
C TRP A 159 -6.98 -5.70 -1.47
N LEU A 160 -5.85 -5.45 -0.82
CA LEU A 160 -5.33 -6.24 0.29
C LEU A 160 -5.24 -5.33 1.51
N GLU A 161 -5.68 -5.81 2.66
CA GLU A 161 -5.64 -5.06 3.92
C GLU A 161 -4.90 -5.86 4.98
N ILE A 162 -4.11 -5.16 5.78
CA ILE A 162 -3.40 -5.68 6.95
C ILE A 162 -3.61 -4.73 8.14
N SER A 163 -3.35 -5.24 9.35
CA SER A 163 -3.24 -4.37 10.53
C SER A 163 -2.17 -3.31 10.34
N TYR A 164 -2.26 -2.20 11.07
CA TYR A 164 -1.34 -1.08 10.93
C TYR A 164 0.13 -1.50 11.12
N ALA A 165 0.84 -1.63 9.99
CA ALA A 165 2.23 -2.06 9.92
C ALA A 165 2.92 -1.37 8.71
N PRO A 166 3.35 -0.10 8.86
CA PRO A 166 3.91 0.69 7.75
C PRO A 166 5.12 0.08 7.05
N HIS A 167 5.94 -0.71 7.75
CA HIS A 167 7.05 -1.43 7.12
C HIS A 167 6.58 -2.67 6.34
N ALA A 168 5.63 -3.42 6.90
CA ALA A 168 5.14 -4.65 6.27
C ALA A 168 4.33 -4.37 5.00
N ILE A 169 3.61 -3.24 4.94
CA ILE A 169 2.85 -2.88 3.74
C ILE A 169 3.76 -2.59 2.53
N GLY A 170 4.93 -1.99 2.76
CA GLY A 170 5.91 -1.75 1.69
C GLY A 170 6.47 -3.06 1.12
N GLU A 171 6.83 -4.00 1.98
CA GLU A 171 7.25 -5.35 1.57
C GLU A 171 6.13 -6.12 0.86
N LEU A 172 4.89 -5.98 1.34
CA LEU A 172 3.73 -6.61 0.73
C LEU A 172 3.48 -6.06 -0.68
N MET A 173 3.47 -4.73 -0.82
CA MET A 173 3.32 -4.03 -2.09
C MET A 173 4.39 -4.48 -3.09
N GLU A 174 5.67 -4.42 -2.71
CA GLU A 174 6.79 -4.82 -3.57
C GLU A 174 6.74 -6.32 -3.92
N GLY A 175 6.42 -7.18 -2.95
CA GLY A 175 6.23 -8.61 -3.19
C GLY A 175 5.15 -8.89 -4.24
N VAL A 176 4.01 -8.23 -4.14
CA VAL A 176 2.91 -8.37 -5.10
C VAL A 176 3.27 -7.77 -6.46
N SER A 177 3.96 -6.63 -6.51
CA SER A 177 4.50 -6.04 -7.74
C SER A 177 5.43 -7.01 -8.48
N LEU A 178 6.36 -7.64 -7.76
CA LEU A 178 7.24 -8.66 -8.31
C LEU A 178 6.48 -9.90 -8.78
N LEU A 179 5.42 -10.30 -8.07
CA LEU A 179 4.55 -11.41 -8.48
C LEU A 179 3.84 -11.09 -9.80
N ILE A 180 3.21 -9.91 -9.91
CA ILE A 180 2.57 -9.43 -11.15
C ILE A 180 3.59 -9.46 -12.30
N ARG A 181 4.77 -8.85 -12.10
CA ARG A 181 5.83 -8.81 -13.11
C ARG A 181 6.32 -10.22 -13.50
N SER A 182 6.33 -11.18 -12.57
CA SER A 182 6.73 -12.56 -12.87
C SER A 182 5.74 -13.30 -13.76
N LEU A 183 4.45 -12.94 -13.68
CA LEU A 183 3.36 -13.56 -14.44
C LEU A 183 3.16 -12.94 -15.83
N GLN A 184 3.74 -11.78 -16.09
CA GLN A 184 3.69 -11.09 -17.38
C GLN A 184 4.77 -11.52 -18.38
N LYS A 185 5.63 -12.47 -18.01
CA LYS A 185 6.78 -12.92 -18.82
C LYS A 185 6.46 -14.08 -19.73
#